data_AF-A0A955BR47-F1
#
_entry.id   AF-A0A955BR47-F1
#
_cell.length_a   1.000
_cell.length_b   1.000
_cell.length_c   1.000
_cell.angle_alpha   90.00
_cell.angle_beta   90.00
_cell.angle_gamma   90.00
#
_symmetry.space_group_name_H-M   'P 1'
#
loop_
_entity.id
_entity.type
_entity.pdbx_description
1 polymer ?
#
loop_
_entity_poly.entity_id
_entity_poly.type
_entity_poly.pdbx_seq_one_letter_code
_entity_poly.pdbx_strand_id
1 'polypeptide(L)'
;MRDRIASDDLGLVHAQLERLGITQLRERLDLETASGLSADGGHKKLEQWIEARSIESLTIDELLWCLDRLSSNRADILEFTASWTGTVVAPRSGEYVFSVSPINVNRGGRDWVRHAMTVSIDGQEVLKTPADVSADTEEGEGDFRQLRHISMVEWRPSAEPVALVAGKLVALRVKMSFACKRVDALQAPSAILLWKGPGIRQGMVPPEALSGPEGRPQLDVTFRWKQGAQQRRVDRQVRKIDFVVANPSEIAGQNQELKARLSARLVQLTSDNEYLAACAACTTRYAMIASPTAIANLSSAQRERLSEVLAARPEVLRSLRPDDCVALYAYLRFGAEETALDFVGAWMNEHTNVVPEIAADFFAANRRPYWEFGKMLGRQLPSHCQLLQDRWLTSSDDQCVLPAAYVLSYAKSMQQTTVPPRAVLEEGDTPTRSALLDWITYLDDQVADHTELDGTSLNWRLARAQAAEASAATDSSSGHDEYFLRGMDWIETAQDAASDMGQLERAYVEKFSRLAATNHVAKTNAALQEAGGVFADATVNAWKEQCDEIARLRQQRQAESARLARTAYLSAIDRFRDEALRRGDDSQVARYQQILDSAAE
;
A
#
# COMPACT_ATOMS: atom_id res chain seq x y z
N MET A 1 -30.79 -22.03 -44.90
CA MET A 1 -31.23 -21.84 -43.50
C MET A 1 -30.74 -22.97 -42.59
N ARG A 2 -30.67 -24.24 -43.05
CA ARG A 2 -30.02 -25.34 -42.31
C ARG A 2 -28.49 -25.24 -42.22
N ASP A 3 -27.82 -24.63 -43.20
CA ASP A 3 -26.35 -24.45 -43.17
C ASP A 3 -25.87 -23.26 -42.31
N ARG A 4 -26.78 -22.45 -41.78
CA ARG A 4 -26.44 -21.32 -40.88
C ARG A 4 -26.52 -21.68 -39.39
N ILE A 5 -27.22 -22.77 -39.04
CA ILE A 5 -27.40 -23.21 -37.64
C ILE A 5 -26.23 -24.12 -37.19
N ALA A 6 -25.57 -24.84 -38.12
CA ALA A 6 -24.44 -25.70 -37.78
C ALA A 6 -23.12 -24.94 -37.50
N SER A 7 -22.95 -23.72 -38.03
CA SER A 7 -21.74 -22.91 -37.83
C SER A 7 -21.68 -22.27 -36.45
N ASP A 8 -22.83 -21.78 -35.95
CA ASP A 8 -22.91 -21.10 -34.64
C ASP A 8 -22.81 -22.10 -33.47
N ASP A 9 -23.34 -23.33 -33.63
CA ASP A 9 -23.23 -24.40 -32.63
C ASP A 9 -21.81 -25.03 -32.57
N LEU A 10 -21.10 -25.14 -33.70
CA LEU A 10 -19.71 -25.62 -33.70
C LEU A 10 -18.76 -24.64 -33.00
N GLY A 11 -18.98 -23.33 -33.15
CA GLY A 11 -18.22 -22.30 -32.42
C GLY A 11 -18.48 -22.38 -30.91
N LEU A 12 -19.72 -22.64 -30.50
CA LEU A 12 -20.11 -22.76 -29.09
C LEU A 12 -19.57 -24.05 -28.45
N VAL A 13 -19.61 -25.17 -29.17
CA VAL A 13 -19.05 -26.45 -28.73
C VAL A 13 -17.52 -26.39 -28.69
N HIS A 14 -16.87 -25.72 -29.64
CA HIS A 14 -15.42 -25.51 -29.61
C HIS A 14 -15.01 -24.62 -28.43
N ALA A 15 -15.71 -23.50 -28.22
CA ALA A 15 -15.48 -22.63 -27.06
C ALA A 15 -15.75 -23.34 -25.71
N GLN A 16 -16.73 -24.25 -25.65
CA GLN A 16 -16.99 -25.08 -24.47
C GLN A 16 -15.92 -26.14 -24.24
N LEU A 17 -15.45 -26.82 -25.29
CA LEU A 17 -14.35 -27.78 -25.22
C LEU A 17 -13.03 -27.10 -24.85
N GLU A 18 -12.80 -25.88 -25.32
CA GLU A 18 -11.65 -25.06 -24.93
C GLU A 18 -11.73 -24.60 -23.47
N ARG A 19 -12.92 -24.19 -23.00
CA ARG A 19 -13.16 -23.89 -21.57
C ARG A 19 -13.00 -25.12 -20.68
N LEU A 20 -13.38 -26.30 -21.14
CA LEU A 20 -13.15 -27.56 -20.44
C LEU A 20 -11.64 -27.89 -20.40
N GLY A 21 -10.91 -27.65 -21.49
CA GLY A 21 -9.46 -27.86 -21.55
C GLY A 21 -8.67 -26.99 -20.58
N ILE A 22 -9.01 -25.70 -20.45
CA ILE A 22 -8.35 -24.83 -19.47
C ILE A 22 -8.75 -25.16 -18.03
N THR A 23 -10.01 -25.53 -17.79
CA THR A 23 -10.47 -25.92 -16.44
C THR A 23 -9.74 -27.19 -15.99
N GLN A 24 -9.62 -28.19 -16.86
CA GLN A 24 -8.85 -29.41 -16.57
C GLN A 24 -7.35 -29.13 -16.40
N LEU A 25 -6.77 -28.23 -17.20
CA LEU A 25 -5.36 -27.84 -17.03
C LEU A 25 -5.14 -27.09 -15.71
N ARG A 26 -6.06 -26.19 -15.35
CA ARG A 26 -6.08 -25.46 -14.06
C ARG A 26 -6.14 -26.46 -12.91
N GLU A 27 -7.16 -27.31 -12.89
CA GLU A 27 -7.34 -28.34 -11.85
C GLU A 27 -6.11 -29.25 -11.74
N ARG A 28 -5.54 -29.68 -12.87
CA ARG A 28 -4.37 -30.57 -12.88
C ARG A 28 -3.10 -29.86 -12.39
N LEU A 29 -2.85 -28.63 -12.81
CA LEU A 29 -1.70 -27.85 -12.32
C LEU A 29 -1.86 -27.44 -10.86
N ASP A 30 -3.08 -27.17 -10.40
CA ASP A 30 -3.40 -26.86 -9.02
C ASP A 30 -3.18 -28.08 -8.12
N LEU A 31 -3.59 -29.27 -8.57
CA LEU A 31 -3.32 -30.56 -7.91
C LEU A 31 -1.82 -30.89 -7.90
N GLU A 32 -1.10 -30.69 -9.02
CA GLU A 32 0.35 -30.92 -9.10
C GLU A 32 1.11 -29.97 -8.15
N THR A 33 0.68 -28.70 -8.05
CA THR A 33 1.24 -27.71 -7.12
C THR A 33 0.96 -28.09 -5.67
N ALA A 34 -0.26 -28.51 -5.34
CA ALA A 34 -0.64 -28.96 -4.00
C ALA A 34 0.09 -30.25 -3.56
N SER A 35 0.50 -31.07 -4.53
CA SER A 35 1.19 -32.35 -4.28
C SER A 35 2.72 -32.24 -4.15
N GLY A 36 3.28 -31.02 -4.23
CA GLY A 36 4.73 -30.80 -4.12
C GLY A 36 5.56 -31.37 -5.27
N LEU A 37 4.93 -31.69 -6.41
CA LEU A 37 5.64 -32.12 -7.62
C LEU A 37 6.46 -30.94 -8.18
N SER A 38 7.60 -31.25 -8.81
CA SER A 38 8.56 -30.26 -9.32
C SER A 38 7.89 -29.15 -10.13
N ALA A 39 8.00 -27.91 -9.65
CA ALA A 39 7.48 -26.70 -10.30
C ALA A 39 7.96 -26.56 -11.77
N ASP A 40 9.14 -27.07 -12.09
CA ASP A 40 9.71 -27.05 -13.44
C ASP A 40 8.89 -27.90 -14.44
N GLY A 41 8.26 -28.99 -13.99
CA GLY A 41 7.40 -29.83 -14.83
C GLY A 41 6.07 -29.17 -15.17
N GLY A 42 5.51 -28.41 -14.22
CA GLY A 42 4.29 -27.62 -14.42
C GLY A 42 4.51 -26.43 -15.35
N HIS A 43 5.66 -25.74 -15.22
CA HIS A 43 6.02 -24.61 -16.08
C HIS A 43 6.18 -25.00 -17.56
N LYS A 44 6.89 -26.10 -17.85
CA LYS A 44 7.02 -26.59 -19.23
C LYS A 44 5.67 -26.98 -19.86
N LYS A 45 4.76 -27.59 -19.09
CA LYS A 45 3.41 -27.92 -19.59
C LYS A 45 2.61 -26.65 -19.91
N LEU A 46 2.74 -25.62 -19.07
CA LEU A 46 2.10 -24.32 -19.29
C LEU A 46 2.66 -23.64 -20.54
N GLU A 47 3.98 -23.62 -20.71
CA GLU A 47 4.64 -23.10 -21.93
C GLU A 47 4.12 -23.80 -23.18
N GLN A 48 4.12 -25.13 -23.21
CA GLN A 48 3.61 -25.91 -24.34
C GLN A 48 2.14 -25.61 -24.65
N TRP A 49 1.32 -25.42 -23.61
CA TRP A 49 -0.09 -25.05 -23.80
C TRP A 49 -0.23 -23.64 -24.40
N ILE A 50 0.55 -22.66 -23.92
CA ILE A 50 0.54 -21.29 -24.47
C ILE A 50 1.02 -21.30 -25.93
N GLU A 51 2.08 -22.04 -26.24
CA GLU A 51 2.60 -22.18 -27.61
C GLU A 51 1.58 -22.78 -28.55
N ALA A 52 0.84 -23.81 -28.11
CA ALA A 52 -0.19 -24.46 -28.92
C ALA A 52 -1.39 -23.55 -29.22
N ARG A 53 -1.74 -22.63 -28.31
CA ARG A 53 -2.92 -21.76 -28.45
C ARG A 53 -2.64 -20.40 -29.07
N SER A 54 -1.37 -19.97 -29.12
CA SER A 54 -0.92 -18.60 -29.40
C SER A 54 -1.35 -17.60 -28.32
N ILE A 55 -0.45 -16.69 -27.95
CA ILE A 55 -0.70 -15.64 -26.96
C ILE A 55 -1.83 -14.70 -27.41
N GLU A 56 -1.98 -14.48 -28.71
CA GLU A 56 -2.96 -13.54 -29.26
C GLU A 56 -4.41 -13.98 -29.05
N SER A 57 -4.66 -15.28 -28.90
CA SER A 57 -5.99 -15.86 -28.69
C SER A 57 -6.43 -15.87 -27.22
N LEU A 58 -5.50 -15.61 -26.29
CA LEU A 58 -5.77 -15.69 -24.87
C LEU A 58 -6.62 -14.50 -24.39
N THR A 59 -7.61 -14.80 -23.56
CA THR A 59 -8.43 -13.80 -22.86
C THR A 59 -7.67 -13.18 -21.69
N ILE A 60 -8.18 -12.06 -21.14
CA ILE A 60 -7.59 -11.38 -19.98
C ILE A 60 -7.42 -12.35 -18.79
N ASP A 61 -8.45 -13.10 -18.43
CA ASP A 61 -8.40 -14.06 -17.30
C ASP A 61 -7.37 -15.17 -17.51
N GLU A 62 -7.17 -15.60 -18.75
CA GLU A 62 -6.18 -16.61 -19.11
C GLU A 62 -4.76 -16.05 -19.02
N LEU A 63 -4.56 -14.81 -19.47
CA LEU A 63 -3.28 -14.11 -19.35
C LEU A 63 -2.90 -13.88 -17.89
N LEU A 64 -3.84 -13.41 -17.06
CA LEU A 64 -3.65 -13.22 -15.62
C LEU A 64 -3.25 -14.54 -14.95
N TRP A 65 -4.00 -15.62 -15.23
CA TRP A 65 -3.69 -16.94 -14.69
C TRP A 65 -2.30 -17.45 -15.14
N CYS A 66 -1.94 -17.28 -16.41
CA CYS A 66 -0.62 -17.68 -16.92
C CYS A 66 0.50 -16.92 -16.20
N LEU A 67 0.37 -15.60 -16.06
CA LEU A 67 1.35 -14.75 -15.38
C LEU A 67 1.50 -15.10 -13.90
N ASP A 68 0.40 -15.37 -13.21
CA ASP A 68 0.41 -15.82 -11.81
C ASP A 68 1.16 -17.14 -11.66
N ARG A 69 0.87 -18.12 -12.53
CA ARG A 69 1.49 -19.45 -12.49
C ARG A 69 2.98 -19.43 -12.83
N LEU A 70 3.38 -18.66 -13.84
CA LEU A 70 4.80 -18.45 -14.17
C LEU A 70 5.55 -17.65 -13.10
N SER A 71 4.83 -16.94 -12.23
CA SER A 71 5.39 -16.18 -11.10
C SER A 71 5.31 -16.92 -9.76
N SER A 72 4.66 -18.09 -9.73
CA SER A 72 4.42 -18.88 -8.51
C SER A 72 5.66 -19.56 -7.95
N ASN A 73 6.78 -19.61 -8.70
CA ASN A 73 8.07 -20.07 -8.19
C ASN A 73 8.72 -18.96 -7.36
N ARG A 74 8.06 -18.59 -6.26
CA ARG A 74 8.66 -17.80 -5.18
C ARG A 74 9.68 -18.69 -4.48
N ALA A 75 10.82 -18.93 -5.12
CA ALA A 75 12.03 -19.05 -4.33
C ALA A 75 12.14 -17.68 -3.65
N ASP A 76 11.80 -17.61 -2.36
CA ASP A 76 11.81 -16.37 -1.60
C ASP A 76 13.26 -15.87 -1.59
N ILE A 77 13.63 -15.04 -2.58
CA ILE A 77 14.90 -14.32 -2.58
C ILE A 77 14.74 -13.23 -1.53
N LEU A 78 14.90 -13.67 -0.28
CA LEU A 78 14.82 -12.85 0.90
C LEU A 78 16.09 -12.04 1.09
N GLU A 79 17.20 -12.39 0.41
CA GLU A 79 18.47 -11.67 0.46
C GLU A 79 19.14 -11.65 -0.92
N PHE A 80 19.49 -10.45 -1.39
CA PHE A 80 20.27 -10.27 -2.61
C PHE A 80 20.96 -8.92 -2.70
N THR A 81 21.84 -8.79 -3.68
CA THR A 81 22.47 -7.52 -4.07
C THR A 81 22.26 -7.26 -5.56
N ALA A 82 22.17 -5.99 -5.93
CA ALA A 82 22.15 -5.53 -7.30
C ALA A 82 23.23 -4.44 -7.49
N SER A 83 23.93 -4.47 -8.61
CA SER A 83 24.96 -3.49 -8.94
C SER A 83 24.78 -3.01 -10.37
N TRP A 84 24.45 -1.74 -10.55
CA TRP A 84 24.37 -1.06 -11.84
C TRP A 84 25.67 -0.34 -12.13
N THR A 85 26.19 -0.48 -13.35
CA THR A 85 27.42 0.18 -13.80
C THR A 85 27.27 0.75 -15.20
N GLY A 86 27.82 1.94 -15.40
CA GLY A 86 27.88 2.61 -16.69
C GLY A 86 28.43 4.02 -16.52
N THR A 87 27.84 4.96 -17.25
CA THR A 87 28.18 6.37 -17.24
C THR A 87 26.91 7.21 -17.25
N VAL A 88 27.01 8.44 -16.75
CA VAL A 88 25.98 9.47 -16.80
C VAL A 88 26.50 10.69 -17.57
N VAL A 89 25.63 11.33 -18.36
CA VAL A 89 25.91 12.55 -19.11
C VAL A 89 24.92 13.63 -18.72
N ALA A 90 25.43 14.75 -18.23
CA ALA A 90 24.60 15.91 -17.94
C ALA A 90 24.27 16.68 -19.24
N PRO A 91 23.01 17.09 -19.46
CA PRO A 91 22.65 17.93 -20.61
C PRO A 91 23.11 19.39 -20.45
N ARG A 92 23.40 19.85 -19.23
CA ARG A 92 23.86 21.20 -18.91
C ARG A 92 24.97 21.13 -17.86
N SER A 93 25.91 22.06 -17.89
CA SER A 93 26.94 22.17 -16.86
C SER A 93 26.35 22.79 -15.59
N GLY A 94 26.74 22.28 -14.43
CA GLY A 94 26.36 22.84 -13.13
C GLY A 94 26.26 21.78 -12.05
N GLU A 95 25.58 22.13 -10.96
CA GLU A 95 25.43 21.26 -9.81
C GLU A 95 24.23 20.34 -9.96
N TYR A 96 24.48 19.04 -9.80
CA TYR A 96 23.48 17.99 -9.84
C TYR A 96 23.35 17.31 -8.49
N VAL A 97 22.14 17.17 -7.99
CA VAL A 97 21.84 16.39 -6.79
C VAL A 97 21.30 15.04 -7.24
N PHE A 98 22.05 13.97 -6.97
CA PHE A 98 21.55 12.62 -7.15
C PHE A 98 20.76 12.19 -5.91
N SER A 99 19.67 11.48 -6.12
CA SER A 99 18.87 10.93 -5.04
C SER A 99 18.44 9.51 -5.40
N VAL A 100 18.29 8.66 -4.39
CA VAL A 100 17.73 7.33 -4.54
C VAL A 100 16.26 7.33 -4.17
N SER A 101 15.60 6.19 -4.36
CA SER A 101 14.25 5.94 -3.83
C SER A 101 14.14 6.50 -2.40
N PRO A 102 13.28 7.50 -2.14
CA PRO A 102 13.19 8.11 -0.82
C PRO A 102 12.62 7.16 0.24
N ILE A 103 12.21 5.97 -0.20
CA ILE A 103 11.61 4.92 0.59
C ILE A 103 12.61 4.31 1.57
N ASN A 104 12.52 4.72 2.84
CA ASN A 104 13.09 3.94 3.93
C ASN A 104 12.14 2.77 4.26
N VAL A 105 12.41 1.60 3.70
CA VAL A 105 11.71 0.35 4.05
C VAL A 105 12.31 -0.35 5.28
N ASN A 106 13.39 0.19 5.87
CA ASN A 106 14.05 -0.47 6.99
C ASN A 106 13.14 -0.51 8.21
N ARG A 107 12.98 -1.70 8.78
CA ARG A 107 12.22 -1.94 10.00
C ARG A 107 12.85 -3.11 10.76
N GLY A 108 12.90 -3.02 12.08
CA GLY A 108 13.31 -4.13 12.95
C GLY A 108 12.11 -4.91 13.52
N GLY A 109 12.41 -5.87 14.41
CA GLY A 109 11.40 -6.74 15.04
C GLY A 109 11.14 -8.05 14.27
N ARG A 110 9.95 -8.66 14.49
CA ARG A 110 9.65 -10.01 13.99
C ARG A 110 9.61 -10.12 12.47
N ASP A 111 9.34 -9.04 11.73
CA ASP A 111 9.19 -9.04 10.26
C ASP A 111 10.20 -8.09 9.60
N TRP A 112 11.44 -8.09 10.08
CA TRP A 112 12.47 -7.13 9.68
C TRP A 112 12.71 -7.02 8.16
N VAL A 113 13.14 -5.83 7.75
CA VAL A 113 13.59 -5.48 6.39
C VAL A 113 14.86 -4.64 6.49
N ARG A 114 15.86 -4.97 5.68
CA ARG A 114 17.14 -4.29 5.51
C ARG A 114 17.34 -3.94 4.04
N HIS A 115 17.54 -2.68 3.76
CA HIS A 115 17.70 -2.09 2.45
C HIS A 115 18.73 -0.98 2.54
N ALA A 116 19.72 -1.02 1.65
CA ALA A 116 20.70 0.03 1.52
C ALA A 116 21.05 0.25 0.06
N MET A 117 21.37 1.50 -0.26
CA MET A 117 21.79 1.95 -1.57
C MET A 117 23.04 2.81 -1.46
N THR A 118 23.88 2.71 -2.48
CA THR A 118 25.08 3.55 -2.62
C THR A 118 25.12 4.06 -4.04
N VAL A 119 25.36 5.36 -4.22
CA VAL A 119 25.59 6.00 -5.52
C VAL A 119 27.02 6.53 -5.53
N SER A 120 27.76 6.19 -6.58
CA SER A 120 29.09 6.71 -6.84
C SER A 120 29.17 7.36 -8.22
N ILE A 121 29.74 8.56 -8.26
CA ILE A 121 29.97 9.37 -9.47
C ILE A 121 31.48 9.57 -9.59
N ASP A 122 32.05 9.22 -10.74
CA ASP A 122 33.50 9.27 -11.01
C ASP A 122 34.35 8.52 -9.97
N GLY A 123 33.80 7.43 -9.43
CA GLY A 123 34.44 6.63 -8.37
C GLY A 123 34.32 7.20 -6.95
N GLN A 124 33.82 8.43 -6.79
CA GLN A 124 33.52 9.01 -5.48
C GLN A 124 32.13 8.60 -5.02
N GLU A 125 32.00 8.11 -3.79
CA GLU A 125 30.70 7.89 -3.14
C GLU A 125 30.06 9.25 -2.83
N VAL A 126 28.90 9.52 -3.43
CA VAL A 126 28.16 10.78 -3.25
C VAL A 126 26.91 10.59 -2.40
N LEU A 127 26.41 9.36 -2.30
CA LEU A 127 25.24 8.99 -1.50
C LEU A 127 25.43 7.59 -0.94
N LYS A 128 25.14 7.42 0.34
CA LYS A 128 25.03 6.12 1.00
C LYS A 128 23.87 6.14 1.97
N THR A 129 22.87 5.29 1.72
CA THR A 129 21.83 5.05 2.70
C THR A 129 22.28 3.95 3.67
N PRO A 130 22.03 4.11 4.97
CA PRO A 130 22.38 3.09 5.95
C PRO A 130 21.53 1.84 5.74
N ALA A 131 22.17 0.66 5.77
CA ALA A 131 21.47 -0.57 6.10
C ALA A 131 21.28 -0.53 7.61
N ASP A 132 20.06 -0.42 8.09
CA ASP A 132 19.82 -0.24 9.53
C ASP A 132 20.44 -1.38 10.39
N VAL A 133 20.89 -1.00 11.59
CA VAL A 133 21.82 -1.73 12.47
C VAL A 133 21.11 -2.25 13.72
N SER A 134 21.52 -3.45 14.15
CA SER A 134 21.18 -4.21 15.38
C SER A 134 19.92 -5.10 15.32
N ALA A 135 20.17 -6.37 15.00
CA ALA A 135 19.37 -7.50 15.46
C ALA A 135 20.18 -8.32 16.49
N ASP A 136 21.07 -7.67 17.25
CA ASP A 136 21.88 -8.33 18.28
C ASP A 136 21.11 -8.46 19.61
N THR A 137 19.89 -8.97 19.53
CA THR A 137 19.21 -9.59 20.67
C THR A 137 18.68 -10.94 20.20
N GLU A 138 19.62 -11.87 19.97
CA GLU A 138 19.31 -13.30 19.83
C GLU A 138 18.83 -13.93 21.15
N GLU A 139 18.73 -13.18 22.25
CA GLU A 139 18.27 -13.70 23.54
C GLU A 139 17.04 -12.95 24.06
N GLY A 140 15.89 -13.64 24.02
CA GLY A 140 14.76 -13.37 24.91
C GLY A 140 13.45 -13.07 24.21
N GLU A 141 12.47 -13.98 24.32
CA GLU A 141 11.03 -13.72 24.11
C GLU A 141 10.43 -12.67 25.09
N GLY A 142 11.27 -12.00 25.89
CA GLY A 142 10.86 -11.01 26.87
C GLY A 142 11.09 -9.59 26.36
N ASP A 143 9.99 -8.87 26.18
CA ASP A 143 9.90 -7.40 26.15
C ASP A 143 9.97 -6.70 24.77
N PHE A 144 8.99 -7.01 23.92
CA PHE A 144 8.63 -6.27 22.69
C PHE A 144 8.36 -4.76 22.90
N ARG A 145 8.22 -4.27 24.14
CA ARG A 145 7.98 -2.85 24.41
C ARG A 145 9.24 -1.99 24.28
N GLN A 146 10.44 -2.55 24.41
CA GLN A 146 11.69 -1.77 24.38
C GLN A 146 12.28 -1.59 22.96
N LEU A 147 11.85 -2.40 21.98
CA LEU A 147 12.26 -2.27 20.57
C LEU A 147 11.49 -1.19 19.78
N ARG A 148 10.62 -0.39 20.42
CA ARG A 148 9.96 0.76 19.78
C ARG A 148 10.89 1.94 19.50
N HIS A 149 12.12 1.90 20.00
CA HIS A 149 13.16 2.89 19.70
C HIS A 149 14.26 2.28 18.81
N ILE A 150 13.86 1.80 17.62
CA ILE A 150 14.84 1.78 16.53
C ILE A 150 15.07 3.25 16.21
N SER A 151 16.25 3.74 16.57
CA SER A 151 16.74 5.02 16.06
C SER A 151 16.71 4.88 14.54
N MET A 152 15.74 5.51 13.88
CA MET A 152 15.78 5.66 12.43
C MET A 152 17.11 6.33 12.12
N VAL A 153 18.10 5.53 11.71
CA VAL A 153 19.35 6.08 11.21
C VAL A 153 18.96 7.05 10.11
N GLU A 154 19.58 8.23 10.11
CA GLU A 154 19.30 9.34 9.22
C GLU A 154 19.27 8.83 7.76
N TRP A 155 18.07 8.51 7.27
CA TRP A 155 17.87 8.05 5.90
C TRP A 155 18.02 9.28 5.03
N ARG A 156 19.20 9.44 4.42
CA ARG A 156 19.51 10.52 3.50
C ARG A 156 19.27 10.03 2.07
N PRO A 157 18.09 10.31 1.47
CA PRO A 157 17.79 9.83 0.13
C PRO A 157 18.47 10.68 -0.95
N SER A 158 19.18 11.75 -0.59
CA SER A 158 19.83 12.70 -1.51
C SER A 158 21.30 12.89 -1.16
N ALA A 159 22.10 13.06 -2.20
CA ALA A 159 23.51 13.40 -2.13
C ALA A 159 23.71 14.90 -1.87
N GLU A 160 24.93 15.28 -1.50
CA GLU A 160 25.39 16.65 -1.73
C GLU A 160 25.49 16.93 -3.25
N PRO A 161 25.37 18.19 -3.69
CA PRO A 161 25.49 18.53 -5.11
C PRO A 161 26.85 18.14 -5.69
N VAL A 162 26.83 17.58 -6.90
CA VAL A 162 28.00 17.14 -7.67
C VAL A 162 28.10 17.98 -8.94
N ALA A 163 29.26 18.60 -9.18
CA ALA A 163 29.48 19.36 -10.40
C ALA A 163 29.66 18.43 -11.60
N LEU A 164 28.77 18.57 -12.60
CA LEU A 164 28.86 17.86 -13.88
C LEU A 164 29.08 18.86 -15.02
N VAL A 165 29.78 18.42 -16.07
CA VAL A 165 30.03 19.19 -17.29
C VAL A 165 29.14 18.66 -18.40
N ALA A 166 28.47 19.56 -19.12
CA ALA A 166 27.59 19.21 -20.22
C ALA A 166 28.30 18.31 -21.25
N GLY A 167 27.67 17.20 -21.62
CA GLY A 167 28.18 16.26 -22.63
C GLY A 167 29.36 15.40 -22.20
N LYS A 168 29.91 15.59 -20.99
CA LYS A 168 30.99 14.73 -20.47
C LYS A 168 30.42 13.43 -19.91
N LEU A 169 30.95 12.30 -20.38
CA LEU A 169 30.69 10.99 -19.78
C LEU A 169 31.38 10.90 -18.42
N VAL A 170 30.61 10.62 -17.37
CA VAL A 170 31.10 10.47 -16.00
C VAL A 170 30.73 9.07 -15.51
N ALA A 171 31.67 8.34 -14.91
CA ALA A 171 31.40 6.98 -14.45
C ALA A 171 30.29 6.97 -13.38
N LEU A 172 29.31 6.08 -13.54
CA LEU A 172 28.18 5.88 -12.63
C LEU A 172 28.22 4.45 -12.08
N ARG A 173 28.14 4.33 -10.76
CA ARG A 173 27.91 3.05 -10.10
C ARG A 173 26.82 3.20 -9.04
N VAL A 174 25.82 2.34 -9.11
CA VAL A 174 24.79 2.23 -8.07
C VAL A 174 24.79 0.82 -7.52
N LYS A 175 24.79 0.68 -6.20
CA LYS A 175 24.66 -0.62 -5.53
C LYS A 175 23.42 -0.61 -4.67
N MET A 176 22.73 -1.74 -4.63
CA MET A 176 21.65 -2.01 -3.68
C MET A 176 21.93 -3.33 -2.97
N SER A 177 21.70 -3.36 -1.67
CA SER A 177 21.61 -4.60 -0.87
C SER A 177 20.24 -4.67 -0.22
N PHE A 178 19.64 -5.86 -0.26
CA PHE A 178 18.35 -6.11 0.33
C PHE A 178 18.35 -7.42 1.11
N ALA A 179 17.74 -7.40 2.28
CA ALA A 179 17.42 -8.59 3.06
C ALA A 179 16.06 -8.41 3.78
N CYS A 180 15.22 -9.43 3.89
CA CYS A 180 14.00 -9.37 4.70
C CYS A 180 13.62 -10.75 5.25
N LYS A 181 12.74 -10.78 6.25
CA LYS A 181 12.08 -12.04 6.64
C LYS A 181 10.90 -12.39 5.74
N ARG A 182 10.17 -11.37 5.27
CA ARG A 182 8.98 -11.51 4.41
C ARG A 182 8.84 -10.26 3.55
N VAL A 183 8.57 -10.46 2.25
CA VAL A 183 8.27 -9.36 1.32
C VAL A 183 6.77 -9.07 1.41
N ASP A 184 6.42 -7.86 1.83
CA ASP A 184 5.08 -7.28 1.68
C ASP A 184 5.12 -6.33 0.47
N ALA A 185 4.18 -6.48 -0.46
CA ALA A 185 4.16 -5.70 -1.69
C ALA A 185 3.89 -4.20 -1.44
N LEU A 186 3.11 -3.86 -0.40
CA LEU A 186 2.89 -2.47 0.03
C LEU A 186 4.18 -1.82 0.57
N GLN A 187 5.18 -2.64 0.87
CA GLN A 187 6.49 -2.24 1.41
C GLN A 187 7.63 -2.77 0.55
N ALA A 188 7.35 -3.10 -0.72
CA ALA A 188 8.36 -3.59 -1.63
C ALA A 188 9.45 -2.52 -1.78
N PRO A 189 10.71 -2.82 -1.40
CA PRO A 189 11.81 -1.92 -1.67
C PRO A 189 11.91 -1.63 -3.16
N SER A 190 12.46 -0.48 -3.49
CA SER A 190 12.78 -0.14 -4.86
C SER A 190 14.18 0.47 -4.96
N ALA A 191 14.85 0.18 -6.07
CA ALA A 191 16.02 0.91 -6.51
C ALA A 191 15.61 1.83 -7.65
N ILE A 192 15.53 3.12 -7.33
CA ILE A 192 15.24 4.19 -8.28
C ILE A 192 16.40 5.19 -8.20
N LEU A 193 16.92 5.64 -9.34
CA LEU A 193 17.88 6.74 -9.40
C LEU A 193 17.21 8.00 -9.96
N LEU A 194 17.17 9.03 -9.14
CA LEU A 194 16.64 10.35 -9.44
C LEU A 194 17.80 11.37 -9.51
N TRP A 195 17.60 12.46 -10.24
CA TRP A 195 18.50 13.61 -10.20
C TRP A 195 17.74 14.93 -10.32
N LYS A 196 18.34 16.00 -9.83
CA LYS A 196 17.95 17.40 -10.04
C LYS A 196 19.16 18.17 -10.53
N GLY A 197 18.98 19.10 -11.44
CA GLY A 197 20.08 19.91 -11.99
C GLY A 197 19.62 21.24 -12.59
N PRO A 198 20.51 21.98 -13.27
CA PRO A 198 20.21 23.31 -13.79
C PRO A 198 19.06 23.31 -14.81
N GLY A 199 17.91 23.86 -14.41
CA GLY A 199 16.69 23.89 -15.23
C GLY A 199 16.01 22.53 -15.41
N ILE A 200 16.33 21.56 -14.56
CA ILE A 200 15.74 20.21 -14.55
C ILE A 200 15.02 20.02 -13.21
N ARG A 201 13.71 19.76 -13.25
CA ARG A 201 12.96 19.35 -12.06
C ARG A 201 13.47 17.98 -11.60
N GLN A 202 13.42 17.73 -10.30
CA GLN A 202 13.82 16.41 -9.78
C GLN A 202 12.96 15.33 -10.43
N GLY A 203 13.60 14.30 -10.96
CA GLY A 203 12.92 13.18 -11.61
C GLY A 203 13.90 12.04 -11.87
N MET A 204 13.41 10.94 -12.44
CA MET A 204 14.27 9.82 -12.84
C MET A 204 15.37 10.28 -13.80
N VAL A 205 16.56 9.70 -13.66
CA VAL A 205 17.63 9.92 -14.64
C VAL A 205 17.17 9.34 -15.98
N PRO A 206 17.04 10.16 -17.04
CA PRO A 206 16.47 9.71 -18.31
C PRO A 206 17.46 8.75 -19.02
N PRO A 207 16.97 7.76 -19.79
CA PRO A 207 17.83 6.81 -20.51
C PRO A 207 18.88 7.46 -21.40
N GLU A 208 18.57 8.62 -21.99
CA GLU A 208 19.46 9.38 -22.85
C GLU A 208 20.66 9.97 -22.10
N ALA A 209 20.53 10.13 -20.78
CA ALA A 209 21.62 10.55 -19.91
C ALA A 209 22.47 9.37 -19.41
N LEU A 210 22.12 8.12 -19.73
CA LEU A 210 22.81 6.92 -19.26
C LEU A 210 23.51 6.23 -20.42
N SER A 211 24.73 5.74 -20.21
CA SER A 211 25.44 4.97 -21.23
C SER A 211 26.25 3.84 -20.64
N GLY A 212 26.25 2.69 -21.31
CA GLY A 212 26.97 1.50 -20.88
C GLY A 212 28.44 1.57 -21.27
N PRO A 213 29.24 0.56 -20.89
CA PRO A 213 30.66 0.51 -21.24
C PRO A 213 30.92 0.57 -22.76
N GLU A 214 29.96 0.12 -23.57
CA GLU A 214 30.01 0.14 -25.04
C GLU A 214 29.39 1.42 -25.67
N GLY A 215 29.04 2.42 -24.87
CA GLY A 215 28.45 3.69 -25.35
C GLY A 215 26.99 3.61 -25.81
N ARG A 216 26.30 2.49 -25.57
CA ARG A 216 24.86 2.32 -25.82
C ARG A 216 24.03 2.90 -24.67
N PRO A 217 22.80 3.39 -24.90
CA PRO A 217 21.94 3.98 -23.86
C PRO A 217 21.33 2.91 -22.93
N GLN A 218 22.19 2.24 -22.17
CA GLN A 218 21.87 1.13 -21.27
C GLN A 218 22.94 0.99 -20.19
N LEU A 219 22.57 0.59 -18.98
CA LEU A 219 23.46 0.22 -17.89
C LEU A 219 23.57 -1.31 -17.81
N ASP A 220 24.73 -1.80 -17.41
CA ASP A 220 24.87 -3.19 -17.02
C ASP A 220 24.41 -3.34 -15.57
N VAL A 221 23.60 -4.35 -15.27
CA VAL A 221 23.18 -4.71 -13.93
C VAL A 221 23.55 -6.15 -13.61
N THR A 222 24.16 -6.36 -12.45
CA THR A 222 24.44 -7.69 -11.92
C THR A 222 23.63 -7.91 -10.64
N PHE A 223 22.78 -8.93 -10.65
CA PHE A 223 22.10 -9.44 -9.45
C PHE A 223 22.85 -10.63 -8.87
N ARG A 224 22.96 -10.70 -7.53
CA ARG A 224 23.55 -11.84 -6.81
C ARG A 224 22.72 -12.20 -5.59
N TRP A 225 22.42 -13.48 -5.41
CA TRP A 225 21.68 -14.00 -4.26
C TRP A 225 22.21 -15.37 -3.86
N LYS A 226 21.79 -15.86 -2.69
CA LYS A 226 22.08 -17.23 -2.24
C LYS A 226 20.89 -18.14 -2.48
N GLN A 227 21.13 -19.36 -2.92
CA GLN A 227 20.15 -20.43 -3.00
C GLN A 227 20.76 -21.68 -2.33
N GLY A 228 20.36 -21.95 -1.08
CA GLY A 228 21.08 -22.88 -0.22
C GLY A 228 22.52 -22.42 0.00
N ALA A 229 23.49 -23.32 -0.19
CA ALA A 229 24.91 -23.00 -0.06
C ALA A 229 25.53 -22.34 -1.31
N GLN A 230 24.81 -22.28 -2.44
CA GLN A 230 25.34 -21.78 -3.70
C GLN A 230 25.03 -20.30 -3.91
N GLN A 231 26.03 -19.54 -4.35
CA GLN A 231 25.83 -18.17 -4.83
C GLN A 231 25.37 -18.20 -6.29
N ARG A 232 24.24 -17.55 -6.56
CA ARG A 232 23.68 -17.36 -7.90
C ARG A 232 23.97 -15.95 -8.39
N ARG A 233 24.00 -15.81 -9.72
CA ARG A 233 24.28 -14.55 -10.40
C ARG A 233 23.47 -14.48 -11.70
N VAL A 234 22.93 -13.30 -11.99
CA VAL A 234 22.34 -12.95 -13.29
C VAL A 234 22.83 -11.57 -13.69
N ASP A 235 23.29 -11.43 -14.93
CA ASP A 235 23.69 -10.16 -15.55
C ASP A 235 22.66 -9.76 -16.61
N ARG A 236 22.32 -8.46 -16.67
CA ARG A 236 21.35 -7.90 -17.64
C ARG A 236 21.77 -6.51 -18.08
N GLN A 237 21.11 -6.02 -19.12
CA GLN A 237 21.18 -4.63 -19.56
C GLN A 237 19.85 -3.94 -19.33
N VAL A 238 19.87 -2.74 -18.75
CA VAL A 238 18.67 -1.96 -18.41
C VAL A 238 18.83 -0.53 -18.90
N ARG A 239 17.74 0.11 -19.34
CA ARG A 239 17.79 1.50 -19.84
C ARG A 239 17.76 2.55 -18.73
N LYS A 240 17.27 2.18 -17.54
CA LYS A 240 17.15 3.03 -16.36
C LYS A 240 17.31 2.20 -15.08
N ILE A 241 17.58 2.87 -13.96
CA ILE A 241 17.55 2.26 -12.62
C ILE A 241 16.16 2.54 -12.03
N ASP A 242 15.30 1.55 -12.20
CA ASP A 242 13.90 1.56 -11.80
C ASP A 242 13.49 0.10 -11.60
N PHE A 243 13.74 -0.39 -10.39
CA PHE A 243 13.62 -1.79 -10.02
C PHE A 243 12.83 -1.90 -8.73
N VAL A 244 11.93 -2.89 -8.65
CA VAL A 244 11.06 -3.08 -7.48
C VAL A 244 11.19 -4.51 -7.00
N VAL A 245 11.48 -4.65 -5.71
CA VAL A 245 11.54 -5.95 -5.02
C VAL A 245 10.13 -6.43 -4.64
N ALA A 246 9.16 -6.27 -5.55
CA ALA A 246 7.81 -6.80 -5.37
C ALA A 246 7.74 -8.27 -5.83
N ASN A 247 8.64 -8.67 -6.74
CA ASN A 247 8.62 -9.98 -7.35
C ASN A 247 10.05 -10.55 -7.52
N PRO A 248 10.44 -11.59 -6.76
CA PRO A 248 11.72 -12.27 -6.92
C PRO A 248 11.99 -12.80 -8.34
N SER A 249 10.93 -13.00 -9.13
CA SER A 249 11.08 -13.40 -10.53
C SER A 249 11.66 -12.29 -11.42
N GLU A 250 11.67 -11.02 -11.00
CA GLU A 250 12.47 -10.00 -11.69
C GLU A 250 13.96 -10.28 -11.55
N ILE A 251 14.41 -11.00 -10.51
CA ILE A 251 15.83 -11.32 -10.27
C ILE A 251 16.20 -12.64 -10.94
N ALA A 252 15.42 -13.69 -10.69
CA ALA A 252 15.74 -15.07 -11.05
C ALA A 252 14.66 -15.79 -11.87
N GLY A 253 13.71 -15.06 -12.46
CA GLY A 253 12.59 -15.69 -13.15
C GLY A 253 13.01 -16.44 -14.41
N GLN A 254 12.55 -17.68 -14.52
CA GLN A 254 12.53 -18.43 -15.77
C GLN A 254 11.53 -17.77 -16.74
N ASN A 255 11.74 -17.96 -18.05
CA ASN A 255 10.80 -17.56 -19.10
C ASN A 255 10.49 -16.06 -19.20
N GLN A 256 11.49 -15.20 -18.97
CA GLN A 256 11.32 -13.75 -19.04
C GLN A 256 10.72 -13.26 -20.35
N GLU A 257 11.12 -13.86 -21.48
CA GLU A 257 10.60 -13.49 -22.80
C GLU A 257 9.11 -13.83 -22.94
N LEU A 258 8.69 -15.02 -22.51
CA LEU A 258 7.29 -15.42 -22.51
C LEU A 258 6.46 -14.51 -21.59
N LYS A 259 6.95 -14.22 -20.38
CA LYS A 259 6.31 -13.28 -19.45
C LYS A 259 6.17 -11.89 -20.07
N ALA A 260 7.20 -11.37 -20.72
CA ALA A 260 7.16 -10.07 -21.39
C ALA A 260 6.09 -10.03 -22.49
N ARG A 261 5.96 -11.10 -23.29
CA ARG A 261 4.92 -11.22 -24.33
C ARG A 261 3.52 -11.31 -23.73
N LEU A 262 3.31 -12.09 -22.68
CA LEU A 262 2.03 -12.20 -21.97
C LEU A 262 1.64 -10.85 -21.34
N SER A 263 2.57 -10.19 -20.64
CA SER A 263 2.37 -8.85 -20.06
C SER A 263 2.04 -7.81 -21.12
N ALA A 264 2.71 -7.83 -22.28
CA ALA A 264 2.43 -6.90 -23.37
C ALA A 264 1.02 -7.10 -23.94
N ARG A 265 0.61 -8.35 -24.16
CA ARG A 265 -0.74 -8.67 -24.61
C ARG A 265 -1.80 -8.26 -23.57
N LEU A 266 -1.54 -8.51 -22.30
CA LEU A 266 -2.42 -8.10 -21.21
C LEU A 266 -2.61 -6.58 -21.20
N VAL A 267 -1.53 -5.80 -21.24
CA VAL A 267 -1.58 -4.32 -21.30
C VAL A 267 -2.38 -3.85 -22.51
N GLN A 268 -2.20 -4.48 -23.68
CA GLN A 268 -2.95 -4.16 -24.88
C GLN A 268 -4.46 -4.35 -24.67
N LEU A 269 -4.89 -5.50 -24.14
CA LEU A 269 -6.30 -5.80 -23.90
C LEU A 269 -6.90 -4.93 -22.78
N THR A 270 -6.16 -4.69 -21.69
CA THR A 270 -6.64 -3.87 -20.57
C THR A 270 -6.65 -2.38 -20.88
N SER A 271 -5.97 -1.95 -21.96
CA SER A 271 -6.00 -0.57 -22.46
C SER A 271 -6.91 -0.39 -23.67
N ASP A 272 -7.63 -1.43 -24.10
CA ASP A 272 -8.51 -1.36 -25.26
C ASP A 272 -9.75 -0.50 -24.95
N ASN A 273 -10.20 0.27 -25.94
CA ASN A 273 -11.31 1.21 -25.76
C ASN A 273 -12.64 0.51 -25.42
N GLU A 274 -12.91 -0.65 -25.99
CA GLU A 274 -14.13 -1.43 -25.74
C GLU A 274 -14.10 -1.99 -24.32
N TYR A 275 -12.96 -2.53 -23.90
CA TYR A 275 -12.76 -3.02 -22.53
C TYR A 275 -12.91 -1.90 -21.50
N LEU A 276 -12.25 -0.76 -21.72
CA LEU A 276 -12.34 0.41 -20.83
C LEU A 276 -13.77 0.96 -20.78
N ALA A 277 -14.50 0.96 -21.90
CA ALA A 277 -15.90 1.37 -21.92
C ALA A 277 -16.79 0.42 -21.10
N ALA A 278 -16.56 -0.89 -21.17
CA ALA A 278 -17.25 -1.87 -20.32
C ALA A 278 -16.94 -1.66 -18.82
N CYS A 279 -15.70 -1.28 -18.49
CA CYS A 279 -15.34 -0.92 -17.12
C CYS A 279 -16.02 0.37 -16.65
N ALA A 280 -16.03 1.41 -17.48
CA ALA A 280 -16.70 2.67 -17.18
C ALA A 280 -18.22 2.48 -16.98
N ALA A 281 -18.84 1.60 -17.75
CA ALA A 281 -20.25 1.21 -17.61
C ALA A 281 -20.51 0.27 -16.43
N CYS A 282 -19.48 -0.10 -15.66
CA CYS A 282 -19.54 -1.04 -14.54
C CYS A 282 -20.08 -2.44 -14.91
N THR A 283 -20.06 -2.81 -16.19
CA THR A 283 -20.43 -4.16 -16.64
C THR A 283 -19.29 -5.16 -16.48
N THR A 284 -18.06 -4.66 -16.28
CA THR A 284 -16.87 -5.47 -16.05
C THR A 284 -15.93 -4.75 -15.09
N ARG A 285 -15.35 -5.45 -14.12
CA ARG A 285 -14.36 -4.85 -13.21
C ARG A 285 -13.00 -4.76 -13.90
N TYR A 286 -12.24 -3.69 -13.63
CA TYR A 286 -10.89 -3.56 -14.15
C TYR A 286 -9.99 -4.70 -13.64
N ALA A 287 -9.48 -5.50 -14.57
CA ALA A 287 -8.97 -6.84 -14.29
C ALA A 287 -7.62 -6.82 -13.56
N MET A 288 -6.82 -5.77 -13.74
CA MET A 288 -5.52 -5.62 -13.08
C MET A 288 -5.62 -5.57 -11.56
N ILE A 289 -6.78 -5.19 -11.02
CA ILE A 289 -7.05 -5.19 -9.57
C ILE A 289 -7.05 -6.62 -9.01
N ALA A 290 -7.45 -7.60 -9.82
CA ALA A 290 -7.58 -9.00 -9.39
C ALA A 290 -6.25 -9.75 -9.34
N SER A 291 -5.19 -9.25 -9.98
CA SER A 291 -3.86 -9.86 -9.92
C SER A 291 -2.76 -8.81 -9.74
N PRO A 292 -2.38 -8.54 -8.48
CA PRO A 292 -1.20 -7.74 -8.18
C PRO A 292 0.10 -8.34 -8.72
N THR A 293 0.15 -9.67 -8.84
CA THR A 293 1.28 -10.40 -9.42
C THR A 293 1.43 -10.08 -10.90
N ALA A 294 0.34 -9.94 -11.67
CA ALA A 294 0.40 -9.55 -13.07
C ALA A 294 0.97 -8.13 -13.23
N ILE A 295 0.55 -7.17 -12.40
CA ILE A 295 1.11 -5.81 -12.41
C ILE A 295 2.61 -5.84 -12.08
N ALA A 296 3.02 -6.69 -11.13
CA ALA A 296 4.43 -6.88 -10.78
C ALA A 296 5.27 -7.56 -11.88
N ASN A 297 4.67 -8.04 -12.98
CA ASN A 297 5.39 -8.52 -14.16
C ASN A 297 5.44 -7.48 -15.29
N LEU A 298 4.90 -6.27 -15.07
CA LEU A 298 4.96 -5.20 -16.05
C LEU A 298 6.30 -4.47 -15.94
N SER A 299 6.86 -4.14 -17.10
CA SER A 299 7.93 -3.15 -17.20
C SER A 299 7.43 -1.77 -16.74
N SER A 300 8.33 -0.89 -16.34
CA SER A 300 7.97 0.46 -15.92
C SER A 300 7.26 1.25 -17.01
N ALA A 301 7.66 1.11 -18.28
CA ALA A 301 6.98 1.76 -19.40
C ALA A 301 5.53 1.25 -19.56
N GLN A 302 5.28 -0.02 -19.28
CA GLN A 302 3.92 -0.57 -19.27
C GLN A 302 3.10 -0.04 -18.07
N ARG A 303 3.71 0.08 -16.88
CA ARG A 303 3.04 0.67 -15.70
C ARG A 303 2.70 2.15 -15.92
N GLU A 304 3.63 2.90 -16.51
CA GLU A 304 3.43 4.29 -16.93
C GLU A 304 2.29 4.38 -17.93
N ARG A 305 2.32 3.57 -18.99
CA ARG A 305 1.25 3.54 -20.00
C ARG A 305 -0.12 3.24 -19.41
N LEU A 306 -0.22 2.26 -18.51
CA LEU A 306 -1.48 1.96 -17.83
C LEU A 306 -1.92 3.13 -16.94
N SER A 307 -0.99 3.75 -16.22
CA SER A 307 -1.29 4.91 -15.38
C SER A 307 -1.83 6.08 -16.21
N GLU A 308 -1.24 6.36 -17.38
CA GLU A 308 -1.75 7.36 -18.33
C GLU A 308 -3.16 7.04 -18.82
N VAL A 309 -3.40 5.79 -19.20
CA VAL A 309 -4.72 5.34 -19.70
C VAL A 309 -5.79 5.51 -18.62
N LEU A 310 -5.46 5.16 -17.37
CA LEU A 310 -6.37 5.31 -16.24
C LEU A 310 -6.57 6.78 -15.85
N ALA A 311 -5.53 7.59 -15.86
CA ALA A 311 -5.63 9.04 -15.60
C ALA A 311 -6.48 9.75 -16.66
N ALA A 312 -6.41 9.30 -17.92
CA ALA A 312 -7.23 9.83 -19.00
C ALA A 312 -8.68 9.34 -18.99
N ARG A 313 -9.01 8.31 -18.18
CA ARG A 313 -10.35 7.71 -18.08
C ARG A 313 -10.76 7.46 -16.63
N PRO A 314 -10.91 8.52 -15.80
CA PRO A 314 -11.27 8.38 -14.40
C PRO A 314 -12.58 7.60 -14.19
N GLU A 315 -13.49 7.60 -15.15
CA GLU A 315 -14.75 6.85 -15.11
C GLU A 315 -14.55 5.34 -14.99
N VAL A 316 -13.42 4.79 -15.46
CA VAL A 316 -13.05 3.37 -15.31
C VAL A 316 -12.83 3.02 -13.84
N LEU A 317 -12.37 4.00 -13.05
CA LEU A 317 -12.03 3.82 -11.65
C LEU A 317 -13.18 4.22 -10.71
N ARG A 318 -14.25 4.84 -11.22
CA ARG A 318 -15.35 5.38 -10.40
C ARG A 318 -15.99 4.36 -9.46
N SER A 319 -16.08 3.09 -9.88
CA SER A 319 -16.67 2.02 -9.05
C SER A 319 -15.69 1.39 -8.06
N LEU A 320 -14.42 1.80 -8.07
CA LEU A 320 -13.42 1.20 -7.21
C LEU A 320 -13.55 1.70 -5.79
N ARG A 321 -13.48 0.74 -4.86
CA ARG A 321 -13.34 1.05 -3.45
C ARG A 321 -11.96 1.62 -3.17
N PRO A 322 -11.80 2.42 -2.10
CA PRO A 322 -10.51 2.99 -1.72
C PRO A 322 -9.39 1.94 -1.60
N ASP A 323 -9.66 0.78 -0.98
CA ASP A 323 -8.69 -0.32 -0.86
C ASP A 323 -8.18 -0.81 -2.23
N ASP A 324 -9.07 -0.90 -3.22
CA ASP A 324 -8.74 -1.39 -4.56
C ASP A 324 -7.91 -0.36 -5.35
N CYS A 325 -8.25 0.94 -5.23
CA CYS A 325 -7.50 2.03 -5.85
C CYS A 325 -6.09 2.17 -5.23
N VAL A 326 -6.00 2.14 -3.89
CA VAL A 326 -4.72 2.23 -3.17
C VAL A 326 -3.83 1.02 -3.46
N ALA A 327 -4.40 -0.18 -3.56
CA ALA A 327 -3.66 -1.36 -4.00
C ALA A 327 -3.12 -1.17 -5.42
N LEU A 328 -3.95 -0.72 -6.37
CA LEU A 328 -3.52 -0.47 -7.74
C LEU A 328 -2.37 0.55 -7.82
N TYR A 329 -2.46 1.65 -7.06
CA TYR A 329 -1.40 2.64 -6.92
C TYR A 329 -0.10 2.02 -6.39
N ALA A 330 -0.19 1.20 -5.34
CA ALA A 330 0.99 0.61 -4.70
C ALA A 330 1.87 -0.16 -5.69
N TYR A 331 1.27 -0.80 -6.70
CA TYR A 331 2.00 -1.52 -7.75
C TYR A 331 2.36 -0.66 -8.96
N LEU A 332 1.46 0.23 -9.42
CA LEU A 332 1.70 1.03 -10.62
C LEU A 332 2.68 2.18 -10.42
N ARG A 333 2.76 2.73 -9.20
CA ARG A 333 3.61 3.90 -8.90
C ARG A 333 5.08 3.70 -9.24
N PHE A 334 5.58 2.47 -9.17
CA PHE A 334 7.00 2.26 -9.32
C PHE A 334 7.42 2.43 -10.77
N GLY A 335 8.29 3.42 -11.02
CA GLY A 335 8.73 3.77 -12.36
C GLY A 335 7.76 4.63 -13.16
N ALA A 336 6.69 5.09 -12.50
CA ALA A 336 5.63 5.94 -13.04
C ALA A 336 5.01 6.78 -11.92
N GLU A 337 5.80 7.26 -10.95
CA GLU A 337 5.29 7.71 -9.66
C GLU A 337 4.33 8.90 -9.79
N GLU A 338 4.70 9.90 -10.59
CA GLU A 338 3.87 11.10 -10.82
C GLU A 338 2.60 10.74 -11.57
N THR A 339 2.71 10.01 -12.69
CA THR A 339 1.55 9.59 -13.50
C THR A 339 0.61 8.67 -12.72
N ALA A 340 1.14 7.82 -11.85
CA ALA A 340 0.35 6.99 -10.97
C ALA A 340 -0.39 7.81 -9.91
N LEU A 341 0.23 8.88 -9.39
CA LEU A 341 -0.44 9.82 -8.50
C LEU A 341 -1.58 10.53 -9.23
N ASP A 342 -1.40 10.87 -10.51
CA ASP A 342 -2.42 11.57 -11.30
C ASP A 342 -3.71 10.73 -11.49
N PHE A 343 -3.63 9.42 -11.77
CA PHE A 343 -4.87 8.62 -11.87
C PHE A 343 -5.57 8.46 -10.52
N VAL A 344 -4.80 8.35 -9.42
CA VAL A 344 -5.40 8.26 -8.08
C VAL A 344 -6.03 9.59 -7.70
N GLY A 345 -5.37 10.71 -8.01
CA GLY A 345 -5.92 12.04 -7.82
C GLY A 345 -7.23 12.24 -8.60
N ALA A 346 -7.28 11.78 -9.85
CA ALA A 346 -8.50 11.80 -10.64
C ALA A 346 -9.62 10.94 -10.01
N TRP A 347 -9.29 9.75 -9.49
CA TRP A 347 -10.22 8.94 -8.71
C TRP A 347 -10.69 9.65 -7.43
N MET A 348 -9.79 10.33 -6.71
CA MET A 348 -10.13 11.09 -5.49
C MET A 348 -11.10 12.22 -5.78
N ASN A 349 -10.94 12.94 -6.90
CA ASN A 349 -11.86 14.00 -7.31
C ASN A 349 -13.28 13.47 -7.59
N GLU A 350 -13.42 12.31 -8.24
CA GLU A 350 -14.72 11.65 -8.43
C GLU A 350 -15.36 11.21 -7.08
N HIS A 351 -14.55 11.09 -6.03
CA HIS A 351 -14.94 10.70 -4.67
C HIS A 351 -14.74 11.83 -3.64
N THR A 352 -14.78 13.09 -4.09
CA THR A 352 -14.59 14.30 -3.25
C THR A 352 -15.41 14.23 -1.97
N ASN A 353 -16.62 13.71 -2.07
CA ASN A 353 -17.62 13.65 -1.00
C ASN A 353 -17.80 12.25 -0.38
N VAL A 354 -16.73 11.46 -0.28
CA VAL A 354 -16.79 10.10 0.29
C VAL A 354 -17.52 10.08 1.64
N VAL A 355 -18.42 9.11 1.80
CA VAL A 355 -19.23 8.90 3.01
C VAL A 355 -18.72 7.65 3.72
N PRO A 356 -18.56 7.65 5.06
CA PRO A 356 -18.08 6.49 5.77
C PRO A 356 -19.19 5.44 5.93
N GLU A 357 -18.79 4.18 6.02
CA GLU A 357 -19.63 3.07 6.42
C GLU A 357 -19.81 3.06 7.95
N ILE A 358 -21.04 2.83 8.43
CA ILE A 358 -21.33 2.54 9.84
C ILE A 358 -20.87 1.10 10.13
N ALA A 359 -19.63 0.95 10.58
CA ALA A 359 -18.98 -0.34 10.78
C ALA A 359 -18.41 -0.50 12.19
N ALA A 360 -18.37 -1.74 12.69
CA ALA A 360 -17.85 -2.06 14.02
C ALA A 360 -16.34 -1.77 14.17
N ASP A 361 -15.59 -1.89 13.07
CA ASP A 361 -14.20 -1.48 12.94
C ASP A 361 -14.13 -0.29 11.97
N PHE A 362 -14.32 0.90 12.53
CA PHE A 362 -14.35 2.14 11.75
C PHE A 362 -13.03 2.37 11.01
N PHE A 363 -11.89 2.05 11.63
CA PHE A 363 -10.60 2.21 10.98
C PHE A 363 -10.50 1.35 9.73
N ALA A 364 -10.76 0.04 9.86
CA ALA A 364 -10.60 -0.91 8.76
C ALA A 364 -11.52 -0.58 7.58
N ALA A 365 -12.77 -0.19 7.86
CA ALA A 365 -13.74 0.16 6.83
C ALA A 365 -13.46 1.52 6.17
N ASN A 366 -13.10 2.54 6.96
CA ASN A 366 -13.18 3.93 6.50
C ASN A 366 -11.84 4.68 6.41
N ARG A 367 -10.79 4.20 7.06
CA ARG A 367 -9.54 4.97 7.23
C ARG A 367 -8.28 4.21 6.84
N ARG A 368 -8.28 2.87 6.94
CA ARG A 368 -7.15 2.00 6.61
C ARG A 368 -6.58 2.24 5.21
N PRO A 369 -7.37 2.28 4.12
CA PRO A 369 -6.82 2.56 2.79
C PRO A 369 -6.09 3.91 2.72
N TYR A 370 -6.66 4.97 3.30
CA TYR A 370 -6.03 6.29 3.34
C TYR A 370 -4.79 6.32 4.24
N TRP A 371 -4.77 5.53 5.32
CA TRP A 371 -3.61 5.36 6.18
C TRP A 371 -2.47 4.62 5.47
N GLU A 372 -2.75 3.53 4.75
CA GLU A 372 -1.74 2.83 3.94
C GLU A 372 -1.21 3.73 2.82
N PHE A 373 -2.07 4.50 2.17
CA PHE A 373 -1.62 5.47 1.17
C PHE A 373 -0.83 6.62 1.81
N GLY A 374 -1.26 7.14 2.95
CA GLY A 374 -0.54 8.14 3.73
C GLY A 374 0.83 7.64 4.18
N LYS A 375 0.95 6.36 4.56
CA LYS A 375 2.23 5.71 4.86
C LYS A 375 3.13 5.63 3.64
N MET A 376 2.56 5.31 2.47
CA MET A 376 3.27 5.35 1.20
C MET A 376 3.77 6.77 0.88
N LEU A 377 2.96 7.81 1.00
CA LEU A 377 3.43 9.17 0.70
C LEU A 377 4.37 9.72 1.80
N GLY A 378 3.97 9.64 3.06
CA GLY A 378 4.69 10.22 4.20
C GLY A 378 6.04 9.58 4.48
N ARG A 379 6.17 8.25 4.31
CA ARG A 379 7.45 7.53 4.55
C ARG A 379 8.21 7.20 3.28
N GLN A 380 7.51 7.05 2.16
CA GLN A 380 8.09 6.48 0.93
C GLN A 380 8.30 7.57 -0.14
N LEU A 381 7.35 8.48 -0.34
CA LEU A 381 7.41 9.53 -1.35
C LEU A 381 7.06 10.93 -0.77
N PRO A 382 7.88 11.52 0.11
CA PRO A 382 7.50 12.76 0.81
C PRO A 382 7.20 13.95 -0.13
N SER A 383 7.89 14.04 -1.27
CA SER A 383 7.60 15.05 -2.31
C SER A 383 6.20 14.89 -2.91
N HIS A 384 5.66 13.67 -2.95
CA HIS A 384 4.31 13.42 -3.45
C HIS A 384 3.23 13.85 -2.46
N CYS A 385 3.56 14.03 -1.18
CA CYS A 385 2.63 14.68 -0.24
C CYS A 385 2.36 16.12 -0.70
N GLN A 386 3.39 16.86 -1.12
CA GLN A 386 3.22 18.21 -1.62
C GLN A 386 2.48 18.20 -2.97
N LEU A 387 2.83 17.30 -3.89
CA LEU A 387 2.12 17.19 -5.18
C LEU A 387 0.63 16.85 -5.00
N LEU A 388 0.30 15.95 -4.08
CA LEU A 388 -1.10 15.62 -3.75
C LEU A 388 -1.82 16.85 -3.20
N GLN A 389 -1.18 17.59 -2.29
CA GLN A 389 -1.71 18.82 -1.73
C GLN A 389 -1.93 19.89 -2.83
N ASP A 390 -0.94 20.12 -3.69
CA ASP A 390 -0.98 21.19 -4.70
C ASP A 390 -1.95 20.91 -5.85
N ARG A 391 -2.10 19.64 -6.25
CA ARG A 391 -2.86 19.27 -7.46
C ARG A 391 -4.27 18.74 -7.18
N TRP A 392 -4.48 18.10 -6.02
CA TRP A 392 -5.65 17.24 -5.80
C TRP A 392 -6.35 17.44 -4.46
N LEU A 393 -5.89 18.38 -3.61
CA LEU A 393 -6.59 18.69 -2.36
C LEU A 393 -7.88 19.47 -2.58
N THR A 394 -7.93 20.30 -3.62
CA THR A 394 -9.05 21.16 -3.94
C THR A 394 -9.64 20.76 -5.28
N SER A 395 -10.95 20.57 -5.31
CA SER A 395 -11.71 20.28 -6.54
C SER A 395 -11.87 21.52 -7.42
N SER A 396 -12.45 21.38 -8.61
CA SER A 396 -12.75 22.53 -9.49
C SER A 396 -13.75 23.51 -8.89
N ASP A 397 -14.56 23.05 -7.93
CA ASP A 397 -15.60 23.83 -7.27
C ASP A 397 -15.13 24.35 -5.90
N ASP A 398 -13.81 24.45 -5.70
CA ASP A 398 -13.12 24.89 -4.48
C ASP A 398 -13.35 24.03 -3.22
N GLN A 399 -14.08 22.91 -3.36
CA GLN A 399 -14.31 21.98 -2.24
C GLN A 399 -13.03 21.20 -1.92
N CYS A 400 -12.80 20.97 -0.62
CA CYS A 400 -11.79 20.03 -0.17
C CYS A 400 -12.13 18.59 -0.63
N VAL A 401 -11.17 17.92 -1.24
CA VAL A 401 -11.25 16.52 -1.67
C VAL A 401 -10.92 15.63 -0.47
N LEU A 402 -11.95 15.09 0.19
CA LEU A 402 -11.81 14.37 1.47
C LEU A 402 -10.80 13.21 1.39
N PRO A 403 -10.81 12.33 0.38
CA PRO A 403 -9.78 11.29 0.24
C PRO A 403 -8.34 11.83 0.28
N ALA A 404 -8.07 12.95 -0.39
CA ALA A 404 -6.74 13.57 -0.42
C ALA A 404 -6.38 14.13 0.97
N ALA A 405 -7.30 14.85 1.62
CA ALA A 405 -7.09 15.39 2.96
C ALA A 405 -6.83 14.29 4.02
N TYR A 406 -7.53 13.15 3.91
CA TYR A 406 -7.35 12.01 4.80
C TYR A 406 -5.97 11.38 4.65
N VAL A 407 -5.52 11.19 3.40
CA VAL A 407 -4.16 10.70 3.09
C VAL A 407 -3.10 11.67 3.61
N LEU A 408 -3.27 12.97 3.38
CA LEU A 408 -2.33 14.01 3.85
C LEU A 408 -2.24 14.04 5.37
N SER A 409 -3.36 13.92 6.09
CA SER A 409 -3.36 13.89 7.56
C SER A 409 -2.49 12.76 8.11
N TYR A 410 -2.58 11.56 7.52
CA TYR A 410 -1.72 10.44 7.89
C TYR A 410 -0.28 10.58 7.39
N ALA A 411 -0.08 11.08 6.17
CA ALA A 411 1.25 11.26 5.62
C ALA A 411 2.07 12.27 6.44
N LYS A 412 1.48 13.42 6.78
CA LYS A 412 2.11 14.49 7.56
C LYS A 412 2.38 14.06 9.01
N SER A 413 1.53 13.22 9.61
CA SER A 413 1.82 12.62 10.94
C SER A 413 3.00 11.65 10.89
N MET A 414 3.21 10.97 9.77
CA MET A 414 4.34 10.06 9.58
C MET A 414 5.63 10.75 9.13
N GLN A 415 5.58 12.00 8.64
CA GLN A 415 6.76 12.81 8.36
C GLN A 415 7.47 13.31 9.64
N GLN A 416 6.83 13.18 10.81
CA GLN A 416 7.35 13.65 12.10
C GLN A 416 8.56 12.86 12.64
N THR A 417 8.88 11.71 12.05
CA THR A 417 9.81 10.75 12.66
C THR A 417 11.30 11.01 12.41
N THR A 418 11.69 12.15 11.84
CA THR A 418 13.09 12.50 11.56
C THR A 418 13.81 13.23 12.69
N VAL A 419 13.16 13.58 13.80
CA VAL A 419 13.82 14.18 14.97
C VAL A 419 13.79 13.22 16.16
N PRO A 420 14.94 12.78 16.69
CA PRO A 420 14.97 11.88 17.84
C PRO A 420 14.36 12.56 19.07
N PRO A 421 13.52 11.87 19.85
CA PRO A 421 12.96 12.40 21.08
C PRO A 421 14.01 12.35 22.20
N ARG A 422 15.07 13.18 22.12
CA ARG A 422 16.02 13.53 23.21
C ARG A 422 17.31 14.24 22.77
N ALA A 423 17.35 14.94 21.64
CA ALA A 423 18.38 15.97 21.52
C ALA A 423 18.06 17.05 22.56
N VAL A 424 18.95 17.22 23.53
CA VAL A 424 18.92 18.32 24.49
C VAL A 424 18.83 19.60 23.66
N LEU A 425 17.67 20.25 23.68
CA LEU A 425 17.52 21.59 23.12
C LEU A 425 18.45 22.49 23.94
N GLU A 426 19.52 22.98 23.33
CA GLU A 426 20.26 24.10 23.88
C GLU A 426 19.29 25.29 23.98
N GLU A 427 19.39 26.09 25.05
CA GLU A 427 18.55 27.28 25.26
C GLU A 427 18.67 28.23 24.06
N GLY A 428 17.70 28.19 23.15
CA GLY A 428 17.68 29.01 21.94
C GLY A 428 17.09 28.31 20.70
N ASP A 429 17.04 26.98 20.68
CA ASP A 429 16.47 26.25 19.54
C ASP A 429 14.94 26.23 19.59
N THR A 430 14.34 26.96 18.65
CA THR A 430 12.90 26.93 18.38
C THR A 430 12.49 25.48 18.05
N PRO A 431 11.51 24.87 18.75
CA PRO A 431 11.10 23.50 18.42
C PRO A 431 10.63 23.46 16.96
N THR A 432 11.27 22.61 16.16
CA THR A 432 10.89 22.39 14.76
C THR A 432 9.42 22.03 14.71
N ARG A 433 8.59 22.90 14.12
CA ARG A 433 7.15 22.67 13.97
C ARG A 433 6.96 21.35 13.22
N SER A 434 6.18 20.44 13.81
CA SER A 434 5.90 19.16 13.19
C SER A 434 5.11 19.38 11.89
N ALA A 435 5.40 18.62 10.82
CA ALA A 435 4.69 18.69 9.55
C ALA A 435 3.16 18.51 9.68
N LEU A 436 2.71 17.78 10.71
CA LEU A 436 1.28 17.66 11.01
C LEU A 436 0.71 18.94 11.61
N LEU A 437 1.50 19.67 12.42
CA LEU A 437 1.05 20.93 12.99
C LEU A 437 0.97 22.01 11.92
N ASP A 438 1.90 22.03 10.96
CA ASP A 438 1.78 22.88 9.77
C ASP A 438 0.54 22.53 8.95
N TRP A 439 0.26 21.24 8.76
CA TRP A 439 -0.95 20.76 8.10
C TRP A 439 -2.23 21.18 8.83
N ILE A 440 -2.28 21.02 10.15
CA ILE A 440 -3.40 21.44 10.98
C ILE A 440 -3.63 22.95 10.84
N THR A 441 -2.55 23.74 10.85
CA THR A 441 -2.64 25.20 10.73
C THR A 441 -3.15 25.60 9.36
N TYR A 442 -2.65 24.96 8.30
CA TYR A 442 -3.17 25.15 6.96
C TYR A 442 -4.68 24.86 6.88
N LEU A 443 -5.15 23.77 7.51
CA LEU A 443 -6.58 23.46 7.54
C LEU A 443 -7.39 24.45 8.39
N ASP A 444 -6.83 24.96 9.50
CA ASP A 444 -7.47 26.01 10.30
C ASP A 444 -7.64 27.29 9.47
N ASP A 445 -6.63 27.68 8.69
CA ASP A 445 -6.70 28.82 7.76
C ASP A 445 -7.78 28.58 6.68
N GLN A 446 -7.81 27.38 6.08
CA GLN A 446 -8.84 27.03 5.08
C GLN A 446 -10.26 27.05 5.66
N VAL A 447 -10.46 26.57 6.90
CA VAL A 447 -11.78 26.64 7.56
C VAL A 447 -12.17 28.09 7.87
N ALA A 448 -11.20 28.96 8.20
CA ALA A 448 -11.45 30.38 8.44
C ALA A 448 -11.78 31.15 7.14
N ASP A 449 -11.17 30.76 6.01
CA ASP A 449 -11.47 31.36 4.70
C ASP A 449 -12.85 30.92 4.18
N HIS A 450 -13.31 29.72 4.55
CA HIS A 450 -14.63 29.17 4.19
C HIS A 450 -15.63 29.30 5.36
N THR A 451 -15.87 30.54 5.77
CA THR A 451 -16.84 30.86 6.86
C THR A 451 -18.29 30.85 6.41
N GLU A 452 -18.56 31.01 5.11
CA GLU A 452 -19.91 30.87 4.57
C GLU A 452 -20.39 29.42 4.72
N LEU A 453 -21.67 29.23 5.09
CA LEU A 453 -22.29 27.91 5.23
C LEU A 453 -22.68 27.38 3.84
N ASP A 454 -21.66 27.15 3.00
CA ASP A 454 -21.78 26.52 1.69
C ASP A 454 -21.19 25.11 1.73
N GLY A 455 -21.48 24.26 0.73
CA GLY A 455 -20.98 22.89 0.71
C GLY A 455 -19.46 22.74 0.74
N THR A 456 -18.76 23.79 0.33
CA THR A 456 -17.29 23.96 0.38
C THR A 456 -16.79 23.91 1.83
N SER A 457 -17.48 24.65 2.70
CA SER A 457 -17.29 24.75 4.16
C SER A 457 -17.27 23.40 4.88
N LEU A 458 -18.15 22.47 4.48
CA LEU A 458 -18.33 21.19 5.16
C LEU A 458 -17.10 20.29 5.02
N ASN A 459 -16.56 20.13 3.80
CA ASN A 459 -15.43 19.20 3.58
C ASN A 459 -14.16 19.67 4.29
N TRP A 460 -13.90 20.98 4.33
CA TRP A 460 -12.75 21.54 5.06
C TRP A 460 -12.84 21.23 6.56
N ARG A 461 -14.03 21.30 7.16
CA ARG A 461 -14.25 20.92 8.57
C ARG A 461 -14.07 19.41 8.80
N LEU A 462 -14.56 18.56 7.91
CA LEU A 462 -14.32 17.10 8.00
C LEU A 462 -12.84 16.74 7.81
N ALA A 463 -12.13 17.42 6.92
CA ALA A 463 -10.68 17.29 6.77
C ALA A 463 -9.97 17.67 8.08
N ARG A 464 -10.41 18.76 8.73
CA ARG A 464 -9.88 19.19 10.02
C ARG A 464 -10.18 18.24 11.17
N ALA A 465 -11.37 17.63 11.18
CA ALA A 465 -11.74 16.55 12.09
C ALA A 465 -10.75 15.37 11.96
N GLN A 466 -10.50 14.92 10.73
CA GLN A 466 -9.54 13.84 10.46
C GLN A 466 -8.12 14.18 10.91
N ALA A 467 -7.66 15.43 10.71
CA ALA A 467 -6.33 15.84 11.16
C ALA A 467 -6.20 15.79 12.70
N ALA A 468 -7.27 16.14 13.43
CA ALA A 468 -7.32 15.99 14.89
C ALA A 468 -7.24 14.52 15.32
N GLU A 469 -7.95 13.62 14.64
CA GLU A 469 -7.86 12.17 14.89
C GLU A 469 -6.45 11.63 14.62
N ALA A 470 -5.82 12.04 13.51
CA ALA A 470 -4.49 11.59 13.12
C ALA A 470 -3.39 12.05 14.11
N SER A 471 -3.57 13.21 14.76
CA SER A 471 -2.65 13.71 15.79
C SER A 471 -2.66 12.88 17.07
N ALA A 472 -3.76 12.17 17.34
CA ALA A 472 -3.92 11.34 18.53
C ALA A 472 -3.45 9.90 18.31
N ALA A 473 -3.51 9.41 17.06
CA ALA A 473 -3.01 8.08 16.72
C ALA A 473 -1.48 7.93 16.92
N THR A 474 -0.72 9.03 16.99
CA THR A 474 0.72 9.04 17.30
C THR A 474 1.00 8.91 18.81
N ASP A 475 0.03 9.18 19.67
CA ASP A 475 0.15 9.04 21.13
C ASP A 475 -0.18 7.61 21.57
N SER A 476 0.84 6.76 21.61
CA SER A 476 0.71 5.31 21.84
C SER A 476 0.21 4.84 23.22
N SER A 477 -0.31 5.75 24.06
CA SER A 477 -0.71 5.51 25.46
C SER A 477 -2.22 5.49 25.72
N SER A 478 -3.06 5.89 24.75
CA SER A 478 -4.52 5.90 24.89
C SER A 478 -5.16 4.73 24.12
N GLY A 479 -6.27 4.18 24.63
CA GLY A 479 -6.99 3.09 23.99
C GLY A 479 -7.31 3.44 22.53
N HIS A 480 -6.99 2.52 21.62
CA HIS A 480 -7.06 2.69 20.15
C HIS A 480 -8.45 3.05 19.58
N ASP A 481 -9.46 3.27 20.42
CA ASP A 481 -10.82 3.56 19.97
C ASP A 481 -11.22 5.03 20.23
N GLU A 482 -10.70 5.70 21.28
CA GLU A 482 -11.17 7.04 21.64
C GLU A 482 -10.65 8.17 20.74
N TYR A 483 -9.55 7.95 20.00
CA TYR A 483 -8.97 9.02 19.18
C TYR A 483 -9.89 9.49 18.05
N PHE A 484 -10.80 8.64 17.57
CA PHE A 484 -11.80 9.01 16.59
C PHE A 484 -12.75 10.10 17.08
N LEU A 485 -12.91 10.25 18.40
CA LEU A 485 -13.79 11.27 18.98
C LEU A 485 -13.12 12.64 19.10
N ARG A 486 -11.79 12.76 18.89
CA ARG A 486 -11.11 14.06 18.96
C ARG A 486 -11.54 15.03 17.87
N GLY A 487 -12.06 14.53 16.75
CA GLY A 487 -12.61 15.34 15.66
C GLY A 487 -14.08 15.72 15.83
N MET A 488 -14.77 15.31 16.91
CA MET A 488 -16.23 15.39 16.99
C MET A 488 -16.76 16.82 16.90
N ASP A 489 -16.13 17.79 17.57
CA ASP A 489 -16.55 19.20 17.52
C ASP A 489 -16.50 19.76 16.08
N TRP A 490 -15.52 19.32 15.29
CA TRP A 490 -15.42 19.67 13.87
C TRP A 490 -16.49 19.00 13.00
N ILE A 491 -16.96 17.81 13.38
CA ILE A 491 -18.07 17.13 12.70
C ILE A 491 -19.39 17.83 13.03
N GLU A 492 -19.60 18.26 14.29
CA GLU A 492 -20.78 19.00 14.69
C GLU A 492 -20.85 20.38 14.01
N THR A 493 -19.72 21.10 13.94
CA THR A 493 -19.66 22.35 13.16
C THR A 493 -19.81 22.11 11.65
N ALA A 494 -19.41 20.94 11.12
CA ALA A 494 -19.67 20.56 9.73
C ALA A 494 -21.16 20.27 9.48
N GLN A 495 -21.84 19.69 10.46
CA GLN A 495 -23.29 19.48 10.45
C GLN A 495 -24.04 20.81 10.38
N ASP A 496 -23.63 21.79 11.20
CA ASP A 496 -24.20 23.15 11.19
C ASP A 496 -23.93 23.91 9.89
N ALA A 497 -22.83 23.58 9.19
CA ALA A 497 -22.44 24.19 7.92
C ALA A 497 -23.04 23.51 6.68
N ALA A 498 -23.80 22.43 6.84
CA ALA A 498 -24.42 21.73 5.73
C ALA A 498 -25.45 22.62 5.01
N SER A 499 -25.26 22.79 3.70
CA SER A 499 -26.10 23.65 2.84
C SER A 499 -27.23 22.89 2.12
N ASP A 500 -27.16 21.56 2.08
CA ASP A 500 -28.18 20.70 1.50
C ASP A 500 -28.39 19.40 2.32
N MET A 501 -29.45 18.65 1.99
CA MET A 501 -29.83 17.44 2.71
C MET A 501 -28.79 16.32 2.59
N GLY A 502 -28.10 16.17 1.46
CA GLY A 502 -27.08 15.13 1.28
C GLY A 502 -25.81 15.43 2.07
N GLN A 503 -25.43 16.70 2.15
CA GLN A 503 -24.35 17.18 3.01
C GLN A 503 -24.66 16.93 4.49
N LEU A 504 -25.88 17.25 4.91
CA LEU A 504 -26.33 17.04 6.29
C LEU A 504 -26.37 15.55 6.62
N GLU A 505 -26.88 14.72 5.70
CA GLU A 505 -26.91 13.26 5.83
C GLU A 505 -25.50 12.72 6.10
N ARG A 506 -24.51 13.14 5.30
CA ARG A 506 -23.12 12.73 5.47
C ARG A 506 -22.54 13.14 6.82
N ALA A 507 -22.80 14.36 7.30
CA ALA A 507 -22.32 14.80 8.60
C ALA A 507 -22.86 13.92 9.74
N TYR A 508 -24.14 13.55 9.68
CA TYR A 508 -24.74 12.60 10.62
C TYR A 508 -24.10 11.20 10.51
N VAL A 509 -23.86 10.69 9.30
CA VAL A 509 -23.22 9.38 9.12
C VAL A 509 -21.78 9.38 9.64
N GLU A 510 -20.99 10.45 9.44
CA GLU A 510 -19.67 10.63 10.07
C GLU A 510 -19.75 10.61 11.61
N LYS A 511 -20.77 11.24 12.20
CA LYS A 511 -21.04 11.26 13.65
C LYS A 511 -21.43 9.86 14.18
N PHE A 512 -22.42 9.20 13.56
CA PHE A 512 -22.89 7.87 13.98
C PHE A 512 -21.80 6.82 13.89
N SER A 513 -21.07 6.80 12.77
CA SER A 513 -20.05 5.80 12.49
C SER A 513 -19.01 5.78 13.61
N ARG A 514 -18.57 6.95 14.09
CA ARG A 514 -17.61 7.06 15.20
C ARG A 514 -18.22 6.71 16.54
N LEU A 515 -19.39 7.26 16.89
CA LEU A 515 -20.02 7.01 18.18
C LEU A 515 -20.38 5.53 18.36
N ALA A 516 -20.95 4.91 17.33
CA ALA A 516 -21.23 3.47 17.30
C ALA A 516 -19.93 2.67 17.37
N ALA A 517 -18.91 3.02 16.57
CA ALA A 517 -17.61 2.34 16.60
C ALA A 517 -16.77 2.61 17.87
N THR A 518 -17.21 3.47 18.78
CA THR A 518 -16.53 3.71 20.07
C THR A 518 -17.40 3.35 21.27
N ASN A 519 -18.54 2.70 21.01
CA ASN A 519 -19.46 2.15 22.02
C ASN A 519 -20.16 3.22 22.87
N HIS A 520 -20.33 4.43 22.34
CA HIS A 520 -21.08 5.50 22.99
C HIS A 520 -22.58 5.39 22.71
N VAL A 521 -23.20 4.26 23.06
CA VAL A 521 -24.60 3.92 22.73
C VAL A 521 -25.59 5.04 23.06
N ALA A 522 -25.47 5.67 24.24
CA ALA A 522 -26.35 6.76 24.64
C ALA A 522 -26.23 7.99 23.71
N LYS A 523 -25.00 8.36 23.32
CA LYS A 523 -24.75 9.46 22.38
C LYS A 523 -25.21 9.10 20.97
N THR A 524 -24.99 7.86 20.53
CA THR A 524 -25.50 7.34 19.25
C THR A 524 -27.02 7.46 19.19
N ASN A 525 -27.74 7.00 20.23
CA ASN A 525 -29.19 7.07 20.29
C ASN A 525 -29.71 8.51 20.30
N ALA A 526 -29.05 9.42 21.04
CA ALA A 526 -29.41 10.83 21.05
C ALA A 526 -29.25 11.46 19.66
N ALA A 527 -28.15 11.18 18.97
CA ALA A 527 -27.90 11.69 17.63
C ALA A 527 -28.87 11.08 16.60
N LEU A 528 -29.25 9.81 16.72
CA LEU A 528 -30.28 9.18 15.86
C LEU A 528 -31.66 9.81 16.08
N GLN A 529 -32.00 10.14 17.33
CA GLN A 529 -33.23 10.84 17.65
C GLN A 529 -33.26 12.25 17.06
N GLU A 530 -32.14 12.97 17.13
CA GLU A 530 -31.96 14.27 16.48
C GLU A 530 -32.20 14.18 14.97
N ALA A 531 -31.57 13.21 14.30
CA ALA A 531 -31.77 12.95 12.88
C ALA A 531 -33.21 12.58 12.51
N GLY A 532 -33.97 11.94 13.40
CA GLY A 532 -35.40 11.66 13.22
C GLY A 532 -36.28 12.92 13.10
N GLY A 533 -35.80 14.09 13.53
CA GLY A 533 -36.47 15.36 13.30
C GLY A 533 -36.27 15.94 11.89
N VAL A 534 -35.38 15.33 11.09
CA VAL A 534 -34.88 15.90 9.82
C VAL A 534 -35.06 14.93 8.65
N PHE A 535 -34.74 13.65 8.85
CA PHE A 535 -34.78 12.62 7.81
C PHE A 535 -36.02 11.74 7.91
N ALA A 536 -36.32 11.05 6.81
CA ALA A 536 -37.41 10.07 6.78
C ALA A 536 -37.13 8.89 7.73
N ASP A 537 -38.19 8.38 8.36
CA ASP A 537 -38.10 7.25 9.30
C ASP A 537 -37.36 6.04 8.72
N ALA A 538 -37.55 5.73 7.44
CA ALA A 538 -36.88 4.62 6.78
C ALA A 538 -35.35 4.76 6.80
N THR A 539 -34.83 5.96 6.55
CA THR A 539 -33.38 6.26 6.59
C THR A 539 -32.84 6.13 8.01
N VAL A 540 -33.52 6.74 8.98
CA VAL A 540 -33.09 6.73 10.39
C VAL A 540 -33.14 5.32 10.97
N ASN A 541 -34.17 4.53 10.63
CA ASN A 541 -34.27 3.14 11.05
C ASN A 541 -33.14 2.29 10.45
N ALA A 542 -32.75 2.51 9.20
CA ALA A 542 -31.62 1.80 8.59
C ALA A 542 -30.29 2.09 9.32
N TRP A 543 -30.01 3.35 9.67
CA TRP A 543 -28.82 3.69 10.46
C TRP A 543 -28.88 3.10 11.87
N LYS A 544 -30.06 3.13 12.49
CA LYS A 544 -30.28 2.53 13.80
C LYS A 544 -30.00 1.03 13.79
N GLU A 545 -30.52 0.30 12.80
CA GLU A 545 -30.26 -1.14 12.65
C GLU A 545 -28.76 -1.44 12.53
N GLN A 546 -28.02 -0.65 11.75
CA GLN A 546 -26.55 -0.79 11.63
C GLN A 546 -25.84 -0.51 12.96
N CYS A 547 -26.25 0.53 13.69
CA CYS A 547 -25.68 0.87 15.01
C CYS A 547 -25.98 -0.20 16.08
N ASP A 548 -27.20 -0.72 16.10
CA ASP A 548 -27.63 -1.79 17.01
C ASP A 548 -26.90 -3.11 16.71
N GLU A 549 -26.67 -3.42 15.43
CA GLU A 549 -25.86 -4.56 15.00
C GLU A 549 -24.42 -4.48 15.50
N ILE A 550 -23.79 -3.29 15.43
CA ILE A 550 -22.44 -3.07 16.00
C ILE A 550 -22.44 -3.35 17.51
N ALA A 551 -23.41 -2.81 18.24
CA ALA A 551 -23.53 -3.02 19.68
C ALA A 551 -23.71 -4.52 20.01
N ARG A 552 -24.53 -5.24 19.24
CA ARG A 552 -24.75 -6.68 19.38
C ARG A 552 -23.47 -7.47 19.12
N LEU A 553 -22.77 -7.22 18.01
CA LEU A 553 -21.51 -7.89 17.66
C LEU A 553 -20.44 -7.69 18.74
N ARG A 554 -20.39 -6.51 19.36
CA ARG A 554 -19.48 -6.26 20.49
C ARG A 554 -19.82 -7.05 21.73
N GLN A 555 -21.09 -7.08 22.13
CA GLN A 555 -21.52 -7.90 23.26
C GLN A 555 -21.17 -9.38 23.03
N GLN A 556 -21.36 -9.88 21.80
CA GLN A 556 -20.95 -11.24 21.43
C GLN A 556 -19.44 -11.45 21.55
N ARG A 557 -18.62 -10.56 20.98
CA ARG A 557 -17.15 -10.65 21.09
C ARG A 557 -16.67 -10.55 22.53
N GLN A 558 -17.29 -9.72 23.36
CA GLN A 558 -16.95 -9.58 24.78
C GLN A 558 -17.30 -10.85 25.56
N ALA A 559 -18.49 -11.42 25.32
CA ALA A 559 -18.90 -12.68 25.93
C ALA A 559 -17.98 -13.84 25.49
N GLU A 560 -17.63 -13.90 24.21
CA GLU A 560 -16.69 -14.90 23.69
C GLU A 560 -15.28 -14.72 24.24
N SER A 561 -14.76 -13.49 24.30
CA SER A 561 -13.46 -13.18 24.88
C SER A 561 -13.42 -13.54 26.36
N ALA A 562 -14.46 -13.23 27.13
CA ALA A 562 -14.58 -13.63 28.53
C ALA A 562 -14.61 -15.15 28.69
N ARG A 563 -15.32 -15.86 27.80
CA ARG A 563 -15.35 -17.33 27.76
C ARG A 563 -13.96 -17.91 27.47
N LEU A 564 -13.28 -17.42 26.43
CA LEU A 564 -11.93 -17.87 26.05
C LEU A 564 -10.91 -17.57 27.15
N ALA A 565 -10.97 -16.40 27.78
CA ALA A 565 -10.12 -16.03 28.91
C ALA A 565 -10.34 -16.94 30.11
N ARG A 566 -11.61 -17.26 30.44
CA ARG A 566 -11.95 -18.24 31.49
C ARG A 566 -11.37 -19.61 31.14
N THR A 567 -11.56 -20.10 29.92
CA THR A 567 -11.00 -21.39 29.49
C THR A 567 -9.47 -21.41 29.60
N ALA A 568 -8.79 -20.37 29.11
CA ALA A 568 -7.33 -20.28 29.18
C ALA A 568 -6.81 -20.21 30.62
N TYR A 569 -7.51 -19.47 31.50
CA TYR A 569 -7.20 -19.42 32.93
C TYR A 569 -7.33 -20.79 33.57
N LEU A 570 -8.46 -21.48 33.38
CA LEU A 570 -8.68 -22.81 33.96
C LEU A 570 -7.67 -23.84 33.44
N SER A 571 -7.34 -23.82 32.14
CA SER A 571 -6.26 -24.67 31.60
C SER A 571 -4.88 -24.34 32.19
N ALA A 572 -4.59 -23.09 32.52
CA ALA A 572 -3.35 -22.72 33.21
C ALA A 572 -3.32 -23.24 34.65
N ILE A 573 -4.44 -23.11 35.38
CA ILE A 573 -4.59 -23.67 36.73
C ILE A 573 -4.41 -25.19 36.74
N ASP A 574 -5.00 -25.90 35.77
CA ASP A 574 -4.85 -27.35 35.61
C ASP A 574 -3.38 -27.75 35.38
N ARG A 575 -2.65 -27.04 34.51
CA ARG A 575 -1.20 -27.24 34.31
C ARG A 575 -0.39 -26.96 35.57
N PHE A 576 -0.74 -25.93 36.34
CA PHE A 576 -0.05 -25.61 37.61
C PHE A 576 -0.30 -26.67 38.67
N ARG A 577 -1.51 -27.25 38.73
CA ARG A 577 -1.81 -28.43 39.56
C ARG A 577 -0.93 -29.61 39.18
N ASP A 578 -0.83 -29.94 37.89
CA ASP A 578 -0.05 -31.08 37.42
C ASP A 578 1.47 -30.90 37.66
N GLU A 579 1.96 -29.67 37.57
CA GLU A 579 3.33 -29.32 37.94
C GLU A 579 3.57 -29.45 39.45
N ALA A 580 2.64 -28.98 40.29
CA ALA A 580 2.71 -29.14 41.74
C ALA A 580 2.70 -30.62 42.14
N LEU A 581 1.87 -31.43 41.48
CA LEU A 581 1.82 -32.88 41.65
C LEU A 581 3.16 -33.54 41.30
N ARG A 582 3.78 -33.15 40.19
CA ARG A 582 5.11 -33.64 39.79
C ARG A 582 6.22 -33.26 40.79
N ARG A 583 6.05 -32.19 41.55
CA ARG A 583 6.97 -31.73 42.60
C ARG A 583 6.67 -32.30 43.99
N GLY A 584 5.54 -32.99 44.17
CA GLY A 584 5.08 -33.48 45.47
C GLY A 584 4.60 -32.38 46.42
N ASP A 585 4.09 -31.26 45.91
CA ASP A 585 3.52 -30.17 46.73
C ASP A 585 2.00 -30.32 46.87
N ASP A 586 1.58 -31.18 47.80
CA ASP A 586 0.16 -31.50 48.05
C ASP A 586 -0.68 -30.27 48.43
N SER A 587 -0.06 -29.26 49.05
CA SER A 587 -0.73 -28.02 49.46
C SER A 587 -1.16 -27.17 48.27
N GLN A 588 -0.30 -27.06 47.25
CA GLN A 588 -0.61 -26.36 46.01
C GLN A 588 -1.57 -27.17 45.14
N VAL A 589 -1.44 -28.49 45.11
CA VAL A 589 -2.39 -29.37 44.40
C VAL A 589 -3.81 -29.18 44.94
N ALA A 590 -4.00 -29.23 46.26
CA ALA A 590 -5.31 -29.02 46.89
C ALA A 590 -5.88 -27.62 46.58
N ARG A 591 -5.04 -26.59 46.61
CA ARG A 591 -5.43 -25.21 46.27
C ARG A 591 -5.90 -25.06 44.82
N TYR A 592 -5.15 -25.59 43.85
CA TYR A 592 -5.54 -25.49 42.44
C TYR A 592 -6.77 -26.36 42.14
N GLN A 593 -6.90 -27.53 42.77
CA GLN A 593 -8.09 -28.37 42.65
C GLN A 593 -9.34 -27.65 43.16
N GLN A 594 -9.27 -26.97 44.31
CA GLN A 594 -10.38 -26.17 44.83
C GLN A 594 -10.83 -25.07 43.85
N ILE A 595 -9.88 -24.41 43.17
CA ILE A 595 -10.19 -23.38 42.15
C ILE A 595 -10.90 -24.00 40.94
N LEU A 596 -10.48 -25.19 40.50
CA LEU A 596 -11.11 -25.91 39.39
C LEU A 596 -12.53 -26.39 39.74
N ASP A 597 -12.70 -26.97 40.94
CA ASP A 597 -14.00 -27.48 41.41
C ASP A 597 -15.01 -26.33 41.57
N SER A 598 -14.58 -25.20 42.15
CA SER A 598 -15.40 -23.99 42.29
C SER A 598 -15.78 -23.36 40.95
N ALA A 599 -15.05 -23.66 39.87
CA ALA A 599 -15.34 -23.18 38.53
C ALA A 599 -16.23 -24.13 37.72
N ALA A 600 -16.51 -25.33 38.23
CA ALA A 600 -17.39 -26.33 37.63
C ALA A 600 -18.85 -26.23 38.13
N GLU A 601 -19.04 -25.60 39.30
CA GLU A 601 -20.33 -25.09 39.80
C GLU A 601 -20.76 -23.82 39.05
#